data_AF-E7GBY4-F1
#
_entry.id   AF-E7GBY4-F1
#
_cell.length_a   1.000
_cell.length_b   1.000
_cell.length_c   1.000
_cell.angle_alpha   90.00
_cell.angle_beta   90.00
_cell.angle_gamma   90.00
#
_symmetry.space_group_name_H-M   'P 1'
#
loop_
_entity.id
_entity.type
_entity.pdbx_description
1 polymer ?
#
loop_
_entity_poly.entity_id
_entity_poly.type
_entity_poly.pdbx_seq_one_letter_code
_entity_poly.pdbx_strand_id
1 'polypeptide(L)'
;MRKETFEFYEFKGRKVLFTPARARYLEEPVPEGLFKYEIRHSDEGFEPCVLAKHILVNHYGTIFSRVPIDLGERGYIDFSEDIDFIDLNQIMTFDEYLSMLEENYDIKEQEMNMKMIR
;
A
#
# COMPACT_ATOMS: atom_id res chain seq x y z
N MET A 1 -14.96 11.99 -15.69
CA MET A 1 -13.90 10.97 -15.76
C MET A 1 -14.18 9.97 -14.66
N ARG A 2 -13.98 8.68 -14.94
CA ARG A 2 -14.03 7.64 -13.90
C ARG A 2 -12.72 7.74 -13.12
N LYS A 3 -12.79 7.71 -11.78
CA LYS A 3 -11.58 7.68 -10.94
C LYS A 3 -11.00 6.27 -10.93
N GLU A 4 -9.67 6.17 -10.89
CA GLU A 4 -8.99 4.90 -10.74
C GLU A 4 -9.31 4.29 -9.37
N THR A 5 -9.53 2.98 -9.32
CA THR A 5 -9.88 2.26 -8.09
C THR A 5 -8.92 1.12 -7.84
N PHE A 6 -8.60 0.91 -6.57
CA PHE A 6 -7.60 -0.02 -6.09
C PHE A 6 -8.20 -0.92 -5.02
N GLU A 7 -7.68 -2.13 -4.90
CA GLU A 7 -8.03 -3.00 -3.78
C GLU A 7 -7.31 -2.53 -2.52
N PHE A 8 -7.96 -2.62 -1.37
CA PHE A 8 -7.41 -2.16 -0.10
C PHE A 8 -6.85 -3.34 0.69
N TYR A 9 -5.56 -3.28 1.01
CA TYR A 9 -4.82 -4.37 1.64
C TYR A 9 -4.15 -3.91 2.93
N GLU A 10 -3.80 -4.88 3.76
CA GLU A 10 -2.83 -4.73 4.82
C GLU A 10 -1.53 -5.44 4.45
N PHE A 11 -0.44 -4.67 4.32
CA PHE A 11 0.90 -5.19 4.12
C PHE A 11 1.75 -5.04 5.38
N LYS A 12 2.13 -6.14 6.04
CA LYS A 12 2.90 -6.14 7.30
C LYS A 12 2.36 -5.15 8.36
N GLY A 13 1.05 -5.17 8.59
CA GLY A 13 0.37 -4.28 9.53
C GLY A 13 0.14 -2.85 9.02
N ARG A 14 0.48 -2.55 7.77
CA ARG A 14 0.29 -1.22 7.16
C ARG A 14 -0.81 -1.28 6.11
N LYS A 15 -1.78 -0.37 6.23
CA LYS A 15 -2.80 -0.19 5.19
C LYS A 15 -2.16 0.34 3.91
N VAL A 16 -2.48 -0.27 2.78
CA VAL A 16 -1.96 0.06 1.45
C VAL A 16 -3.04 -0.14 0.39
N LEU A 17 -2.89 0.55 -0.73
CA LEU A 17 -3.66 0.24 -1.94
C LEU A 17 -2.90 -0.75 -2.81
N PHE A 18 -3.61 -1.63 -3.50
CA PHE A 18 -3.07 -2.62 -4.42
C PHE A 18 -3.75 -2.54 -5.79
N THR A 19 -2.96 -2.81 -6.84
CA THR A 19 -3.46 -3.08 -8.20
C THR A 19 -2.56 -4.11 -8.88
N PRO A 20 -3.11 -5.02 -9.70
CA PRO A 20 -2.30 -5.90 -10.54
C PRO A 20 -1.56 -5.13 -11.66
N ALA A 21 -1.99 -3.89 -11.98
CA ALA A 21 -1.35 -3.08 -13.00
C ALA A 21 -0.02 -2.49 -12.52
N ARG A 22 0.83 -2.08 -13.46
CA ARG A 22 1.96 -1.20 -13.15
C ARG A 22 1.49 0.25 -13.12
N ALA A 23 2.05 1.05 -12.22
CA ALA A 23 1.68 2.46 -12.06
C ALA A 23 1.74 3.29 -13.36
N ARG A 24 2.62 2.95 -14.31
CA ARG A 24 2.73 3.66 -15.61
C ARG A 24 1.54 3.44 -16.56
N TYR A 25 0.65 2.50 -16.25
CA TYR A 25 -0.53 2.17 -17.04
C TYR A 25 -1.85 2.64 -16.40
N LEU A 26 -1.77 3.32 -15.25
CA LEU A 26 -2.94 3.90 -14.60
C LEU A 26 -3.46 5.09 -15.42
N GLU A 27 -4.77 5.33 -15.36
CA GLU A 27 -5.39 6.47 -16.04
C GLU A 27 -5.02 7.80 -15.36
N GLU A 28 -4.82 7.76 -14.04
CA GLU A 28 -4.48 8.91 -13.21
C GLU A 28 -3.04 8.79 -12.68
N PRO A 29 -2.28 9.90 -12.58
CA PRO A 29 -0.95 9.87 -11.99
C PRO A 29 -1.03 9.52 -10.50
N VAL A 30 -0.01 8.81 -10.00
CA VAL A 30 0.11 8.56 -8.56
C VAL A 30 0.25 9.91 -7.83
N PRO A 31 -0.63 10.23 -6.86
CA PRO A 31 -0.56 11.49 -6.12
C PRO A 31 0.75 11.67 -5.36
N GLU A 32 1.12 12.94 -5.17
CA GLU A 32 2.24 13.31 -4.31
C GLU A 32 1.99 12.84 -2.86
N GLY A 33 3.04 12.41 -2.18
CA GLY A 33 2.96 11.86 -0.82
C GLY A 33 2.64 10.36 -0.75
N LEU A 34 2.31 9.71 -1.88
CA LEU A 34 2.25 8.24 -1.94
C LEU A 34 3.59 7.64 -2.39
N PHE A 35 4.01 6.61 -1.68
CA PHE A 35 5.16 5.78 -1.99
C PHE A 35 4.70 4.55 -2.76
N LYS A 36 5.36 4.29 -3.89
CA LYS A 36 5.06 3.16 -4.76
C LYS A 36 6.09 2.05 -4.60
N TYR A 37 5.60 0.81 -4.54
CA TYR A 37 6.41 -0.40 -4.56
C TYR A 37 5.76 -1.44 -5.48
N GLU A 38 6.56 -2.36 -5.99
CA GLU A 38 6.13 -3.45 -6.85
C GLU A 38 6.29 -4.78 -6.12
N ILE A 39 5.32 -5.68 -6.32
CA ILE A 39 5.31 -7.04 -5.80
C ILE A 39 5.69 -8.00 -6.93
N ARG A 40 6.54 -8.97 -6.61
CA ARG A 40 6.87 -10.11 -7.47
C ARG A 40 6.19 -11.37 -6.95
N HIS A 41 5.76 -12.21 -7.88
CA HIS A 41 5.37 -13.58 -7.58
C HIS A 41 6.54 -14.55 -7.65
N SER A 42 6.41 -15.71 -7.01
CA SER A 42 7.45 -16.74 -7.00
C SER A 42 7.75 -17.29 -8.40
N ASP A 43 8.86 -18.01 -8.53
CA ASP A 43 9.22 -18.68 -9.79
C ASP A 43 8.52 -20.04 -9.94
N GLU A 44 8.10 -20.65 -8.83
CA GLU A 44 7.48 -21.98 -8.78
C GLU A 44 5.94 -21.90 -8.86
N GLY A 45 5.36 -20.74 -8.55
CA GLY A 45 3.93 -20.48 -8.56
C GLY A 45 3.59 -19.01 -8.83
N PHE A 46 2.39 -18.60 -8.45
CA PHE A 46 1.88 -17.25 -8.67
C PHE A 46 1.68 -16.48 -7.36
N GLU A 47 2.10 -17.05 -6.24
CA GLU A 47 2.01 -16.43 -4.92
C GLU A 47 2.95 -15.22 -4.83
N PRO A 48 2.47 -14.08 -4.30
CA PRO A 48 3.28 -12.89 -4.08
C PRO A 48 4.28 -13.15 -2.94
N CYS A 49 5.54 -12.79 -3.16
CA CYS A 49 6.63 -13.17 -2.23
C CYS A 49 7.67 -12.08 -1.96
N VAL A 50 7.85 -11.10 -2.85
CA VAL A 50 8.87 -10.06 -2.72
C VAL A 50 8.31 -8.68 -3.00
N LEU A 51 8.60 -7.72 -2.13
CA LEU A 51 8.33 -6.29 -2.32
C LEU A 51 9.63 -5.53 -2.62
N ALA A 52 9.66 -4.75 -3.69
CA ALA A 52 10.80 -3.88 -4.03
C ALA A 52 10.35 -2.57 -4.71
N LYS A 53 11.25 -1.62 -4.94
CA LYS A 53 10.92 -0.39 -5.70
C LYS A 53 10.69 -0.64 -7.19
N HIS A 54 11.39 -1.63 -7.75
CA HIS A 54 11.40 -1.93 -9.18
C HIS A 54 11.53 -3.44 -9.41
N ILE A 55 10.59 -4.01 -10.15
CA ILE A 55 10.52 -5.43 -10.48
C ILE A 55 10.33 -5.59 -11.99
N LEU A 56 11.35 -6.18 -12.62
CA LEU A 56 11.40 -6.34 -14.08
C LEU A 56 10.66 -7.60 -14.54
N VAL A 57 10.83 -8.70 -13.82
CA VAL A 57 10.29 -10.02 -14.14
C VAL A 57 9.36 -10.49 -13.03
N ASN A 58 8.38 -11.33 -13.41
CA ASN A 58 7.41 -11.93 -12.49
C ASN A 58 6.65 -10.90 -11.64
N HIS A 59 6.28 -9.78 -12.28
CA HIS A 59 5.47 -8.74 -11.64
C HIS A 59 4.08 -9.29 -11.31
N TYR A 60 3.71 -9.21 -10.04
CA TYR A 60 2.41 -9.60 -9.53
C TYR A 60 1.48 -8.40 -9.42
N GLY A 61 2.00 -7.27 -8.91
CA GLY A 61 1.21 -6.06 -8.76
C GLY A 61 2.00 -4.90 -8.16
N THR A 62 1.30 -3.82 -7.88
CA THR A 62 1.85 -2.57 -7.35
C THR A 62 1.10 -2.21 -6.08
N ILE A 63 1.83 -1.80 -5.04
CA ILE A 63 1.23 -1.21 -3.85
C ILE A 63 1.56 0.27 -3.71
N PHE A 64 0.62 1.00 -3.14
CA PHE A 64 0.78 2.41 -2.78
C PHE A 64 0.61 2.58 -1.27
N SER A 65 1.65 3.10 -0.62
CA SER A 65 1.65 3.37 0.82
C SER A 65 1.79 4.85 1.08
N ARG A 66 1.14 5.34 2.14
CA ARG A 66 1.29 6.73 2.59
C ARG A 66 2.55 6.96 3.41
N VAL A 67 3.10 5.88 3.98
CA VAL A 67 4.31 5.92 4.78
C VAL A 67 5.39 5.14 4.02
N PRO A 68 6.63 5.64 3.94
CA PRO A 68 7.71 4.88 3.34
C PRO A 68 7.84 3.52 4.00
N ILE A 69 7.85 2.47 3.18
CA ILE A 69 8.25 1.14 3.61
C ILE A 69 9.76 1.07 3.51
N ASP A 70 10.42 0.90 4.66
CA ASP A 70 11.84 0.59 4.72
C ASP A 70 12.09 -0.82 4.18
N LEU A 71 12.79 -0.90 3.05
CA LEU A 71 13.13 -2.15 2.38
C LEU A 71 14.44 -2.76 2.91
N GLY A 72 15.08 -2.13 3.89
CA GLY A 72 16.39 -2.51 4.39
C GLY A 72 17.50 -2.36 3.35
N GLU A 73 18.71 -2.78 3.72
CA GLU A 73 19.92 -2.60 2.91
C GLU A 73 19.88 -3.35 1.57
N ARG A 74 19.16 -4.48 1.51
CA ARG A 74 19.01 -5.29 0.29
C ARG A 74 18.12 -4.61 -0.75
N GLY A 75 17.30 -3.63 -0.33
CA GLY A 75 16.36 -2.95 -1.21
C GLY A 75 15.12 -3.77 -1.57
N TYR A 76 14.83 -4.84 -0.83
CA TYR A 76 13.61 -5.62 -0.96
C TYR A 76 13.24 -6.35 0.33
N ILE A 77 11.96 -6.72 0.44
CA ILE A 77 11.40 -7.47 1.57
C ILE A 77 10.83 -8.78 1.05
N ASP A 78 11.29 -9.89 1.62
CA ASP A 78 10.60 -11.19 1.51
C ASP A 78 9.39 -11.21 2.46
N PHE A 79 8.26 -11.73 1.99
CA PHE A 79 7.02 -11.82 2.75
C PHE A 79 6.19 -13.05 2.39
N SER A 80 5.24 -13.40 3.25
CA SER A 80 4.29 -14.50 3.02
C SER A 80 2.90 -13.93 2.78
N GLU A 81 2.24 -14.32 1.68
CA GLU A 81 0.88 -13.87 1.34
C GLU A 81 -0.11 -14.04 2.51
N ASP A 82 -0.18 -15.25 3.07
CA ASP A 82 -1.13 -15.63 4.12
C ASP A 82 -1.03 -14.84 5.43
N ILE A 83 0.11 -14.18 5.66
CA ILE A 83 0.41 -13.50 6.93
C ILE A 83 0.58 -11.99 6.71
N ASP A 84 1.33 -11.63 5.68
CA ASP A 84 1.83 -10.28 5.49
C ASP A 84 1.05 -9.49 4.45
N PHE A 85 0.17 -10.10 3.65
CA PHE A 85 -0.54 -9.43 2.55
C PHE A 85 -2.02 -9.79 2.53
N ILE A 86 -2.79 -9.12 3.37
CA ILE A 86 -4.18 -9.47 3.67
C ILE A 86 -5.14 -8.54 2.92
N ASP A 87 -6.01 -9.11 2.08
CA ASP A 87 -7.11 -8.39 1.43
C ASP A 87 -8.16 -7.97 2.48
N LEU A 88 -8.49 -6.69 2.50
CA LEU A 88 -9.49 -6.13 3.40
C LEU A 88 -10.89 -6.09 2.76
N ASN A 89 -11.05 -6.65 1.56
CA ASN A 89 -12.28 -6.73 0.77
C ASN A 89 -12.94 -5.36 0.57
N GLN A 90 -12.12 -4.33 0.36
CA GLN A 90 -12.57 -2.96 0.10
C GLN A 90 -11.92 -2.43 -1.17
N ILE A 91 -12.67 -1.62 -1.89
CA ILE A 91 -12.18 -0.90 -3.06
C ILE A 91 -12.13 0.58 -2.71
N MET A 92 -11.02 1.23 -3.04
CA MET A 92 -10.79 2.63 -2.74
C MET A 92 -10.16 3.36 -3.93
N THR A 93 -10.48 4.63 -4.05
CA THR A 93 -9.73 5.59 -4.86
C THR A 93 -8.51 6.11 -4.08
N PHE A 94 -7.57 6.77 -4.77
CA PHE A 94 -6.49 7.46 -4.07
C PHE A 94 -7.01 8.51 -3.08
N ASP A 95 -8.04 9.28 -3.45
CA ASP A 95 -8.60 10.34 -2.60
C ASP A 95 -9.17 9.78 -1.30
N GLU A 96 -9.98 8.70 -1.38
CA GLU A 96 -10.56 8.07 -0.19
C GLU A 96 -9.46 7.54 0.76
N TYR A 97 -8.41 6.94 0.19
CA TYR A 97 -7.27 6.46 0.96
C TYR A 97 -6.46 7.60 1.60
N LEU A 98 -6.37 8.76 0.93
CA LEU A 98 -5.74 9.97 1.46
C LEU A 98 -6.61 10.67 2.52
N SER A 99 -7.94 10.61 2.44
CA SER A 99 -8.84 11.12 3.48
C SER A 99 -8.81 10.27 4.76
N MET A 100 -8.71 8.93 4.64
CA MET A 100 -8.76 8.02 5.81
C MET A 100 -7.74 8.31 6.91
N LEU A 101 -6.51 8.79 6.60
CA LEU A 101 -5.56 9.14 7.67
C LEU A 101 -5.75 10.54 8.22
N GLU A 102 -6.36 11.48 7.49
CA GLU A 102 -6.66 12.80 8.07
C GLU A 102 -7.63 12.61 9.24
N GLU A 103 -8.68 11.81 9.04
CA GLU A 103 -9.60 11.42 10.10
C GLU A 103 -8.89 10.69 11.25
N ASN A 104 -7.99 9.73 10.96
CA ASN A 104 -7.26 9.01 12.02
C ASN A 104 -6.25 9.88 12.78
N TYR A 105 -5.63 10.87 12.12
CA TYR A 105 -4.69 11.80 12.74
C TYR A 105 -5.44 12.78 13.65
N ASP A 106 -6.54 13.35 13.15
CA ASP A 106 -7.42 14.23 13.92
C ASP A 106 -7.94 13.52 15.17
N ILE A 107 -8.42 12.27 15.06
CA ILE A 107 -8.86 11.48 16.21
C ILE A 107 -7.73 11.28 17.23
N LYS A 108 -6.52 10.91 16.78
CA LYS A 108 -5.36 10.71 17.67
C LYS A 108 -4.95 12.00 18.39
N GLU A 109 -4.97 13.14 17.70
CA GLU A 109 -4.65 14.44 18.28
C GLU A 109 -5.70 14.86 19.32
N GLN A 110 -6.99 14.70 19.01
CA GLN A 110 -8.07 14.95 19.96
C GLN A 110 -7.96 14.06 21.21
N GLU A 111 -7.66 12.77 21.05
CA GLU A 111 -7.43 11.86 22.18
C GLU A 111 -6.23 12.26 23.04
N MET A 112 -5.10 12.63 22.43
CA MET A 112 -3.91 13.11 23.15
C MET A 112 -4.22 14.37 23.95
N ASN A 113 -4.89 15.33 23.32
CA ASN A 113 -5.29 16.59 23.96
C ASN A 113 -6.24 16.34 25.14
N MET A 114 -7.21 15.43 25.00
CA MET A 114 -8.13 15.07 26.08
C MET A 114 -7.43 14.35 27.26
N LYS A 115 -6.38 13.57 26.99
CA LYS A 115 -5.57 12.91 28.04
C LYS A 115 -4.67 13.88 28.82
N MET A 116 -4.33 15.04 28.26
CA MET A 116 -3.47 16.06 28.88
C MET A 116 -4.23 17.03 29.82
N ILE A 117 -5.56 17.00 29.84
CA ILE A 117 -6.41 17.88 30.68
C ILE A 117 -6.82 17.16 31.99
N ARG A 118 -5.98 16.24 32.51
CA ARG A 118 -6.27 15.47 33.72
C ARG A 118 -5.15 15.52 34.73
#